data_AF-A0A351XJF0-F1
#
_entry.id   AF-A0A351XJF0-F1
#
_cell.length_a   1.000
_cell.length_b   1.000
_cell.length_c   1.000
_cell.angle_alpha   90.00
_cell.angle_beta   90.00
_cell.angle_gamma   90.00
#
_symmetry.space_group_name_H-M   'P 1'
#
loop_
_entity.id
_entity.type
_entity.pdbx_description
1 polymer ?
#
loop_
_entity_poly.entity_id
_entity_poly.type
_entity_poly.pdbx_seq_one_letter_code
_entity_poly.pdbx_strand_id
1 'polypeptide(L)'
;KEPEEQFVLSDLTEYVQSQWQEEKIDWTIYHNRRCFVKVLKFCAENWILKIDDGNEENFSKDGSTEVLYENTGVSRYFMRNFTVDISGFSELSDFESEEWIGMDEDRGIIRRQRVYRKLFMTMGMYRTQETEEDFKYIKKYKHIIQNDLSGLIDCDLHVHKNSAFLVLKEDCRMGRCFPEENTLSDVALLCSTLIHEMLDSGEITCSIDEKITMPAQQFEKLLETCKETYQAGFPKKYREMTIREFASAVSQYMEEMELIEADSTDVIIKPALGKISGVYPKDFATKTGRNGGKDE
;
A
#
# COMPACT_ATOMS: atom_id res chain seq x y z
N LYS A 1 17.27 -25.01 1.23
CA LYS A 1 16.21 -26.00 1.51
C LYS A 1 15.08 -25.81 0.50
N GLU A 2 14.42 -26.88 0.07
CA GLU A 2 13.25 -26.80 -0.84
C GLU A 2 12.05 -26.15 -0.12
N PRO A 3 10.98 -25.74 -0.82
CA PRO A 3 9.76 -25.26 -0.17
C PRO A 3 9.14 -26.41 0.63
N GLU A 4 8.47 -26.09 1.73
CA GLU A 4 7.85 -27.03 2.68
C GLU A 4 8.86 -27.90 3.46
N GLU A 5 10.17 -27.72 3.24
CA GLU A 5 11.21 -28.42 3.98
C GLU A 5 11.39 -27.81 5.37
N GLN A 6 11.40 -28.66 6.40
CA GLN A 6 11.60 -28.26 7.78
C GLN A 6 13.07 -28.14 8.17
N PHE A 7 13.37 -27.26 9.12
CA PHE A 7 14.70 -27.08 9.70
C PHE A 7 14.61 -26.56 11.13
N VAL A 8 15.64 -26.82 11.92
CA VAL A 8 15.70 -26.41 13.32
C VAL A 8 16.51 -25.13 13.50
N LEU A 9 16.36 -24.48 14.65
CA LEU A 9 17.03 -23.22 14.96
C LEU A 9 18.55 -23.39 15.03
N SER A 10 19.03 -24.50 15.59
CA SER A 10 20.46 -24.83 15.58
C SER A 10 21.06 -24.83 14.18
N ASP A 11 20.45 -25.55 13.23
CA ASP A 11 20.89 -25.59 11.82
C ASP A 11 21.08 -24.18 11.24
N LEU A 12 20.12 -23.29 11.53
CA LEU A 12 20.17 -21.91 11.04
C LEU A 12 21.26 -21.09 11.73
N THR A 13 21.42 -21.21 13.05
CA THR A 13 22.47 -20.49 13.79
C THR A 13 23.88 -20.94 13.40
N GLU A 14 24.08 -22.23 13.15
CA GLU A 14 25.33 -22.80 12.62
C GLU A 14 25.59 -22.28 11.21
N TYR A 15 24.57 -22.28 10.35
CA TYR A 15 24.69 -21.76 8.99
C TYR A 15 25.08 -20.28 8.98
N VAL A 16 24.37 -19.43 9.72
CA VAL A 16 24.67 -17.99 9.83
C VAL A 16 26.08 -17.76 10.35
N GLN A 17 26.49 -18.49 11.38
CA GLN A 17 27.85 -18.41 11.92
C GLN A 17 28.93 -18.85 10.92
N SER A 18 28.61 -19.80 10.02
CA SER A 18 29.53 -20.25 8.96
C SER A 18 29.68 -19.28 7.80
N GLN A 19 28.64 -18.49 7.51
CA GLN A 19 28.62 -17.54 6.38
C GLN A 19 29.18 -16.16 6.76
N TRP A 20 29.19 -15.83 8.06
CA TRP A 20 29.63 -14.53 8.54
C TRP A 20 31.16 -14.40 8.49
N GLN A 21 31.66 -13.44 7.70
CA GLN A 21 33.11 -13.31 7.41
C GLN A 21 33.86 -12.32 8.31
N GLU A 22 33.15 -11.52 9.11
CA GLU A 22 33.76 -10.51 9.98
C GLU A 22 34.16 -11.11 11.34
N GLU A 23 33.43 -10.76 12.40
CA GLU A 23 33.65 -11.31 13.74
C GLU A 23 32.81 -12.56 13.96
N LYS A 24 33.42 -13.62 14.51
CA LYS A 24 32.70 -14.86 14.83
C LYS A 24 31.53 -14.56 15.76
N ILE A 25 30.32 -14.84 15.31
CA ILE A 25 29.11 -14.67 16.11
C ILE A 25 29.20 -15.60 17.32
N ASP A 26 29.15 -15.02 18.52
CA ASP A 26 29.07 -15.76 19.78
C ASP A 26 27.61 -15.82 20.25
N TRP A 27 27.00 -16.99 20.09
CA TRP A 27 25.64 -17.25 20.52
C TRP A 27 25.49 -17.38 22.04
N THR A 28 26.56 -17.39 22.84
CA THR A 28 26.48 -17.30 24.31
C THR A 28 26.15 -15.88 24.79
N ILE A 29 26.34 -14.88 23.92
CA ILE A 29 26.00 -13.48 24.21
C ILE A 29 24.50 -13.24 24.02
N TYR A 30 23.83 -12.82 25.11
CA TYR A 30 22.40 -12.49 25.13
C TYR A 30 22.00 -11.47 24.07
N HIS A 31 22.83 -10.44 23.86
CA HIS A 31 22.58 -9.39 22.87
C HIS A 31 22.46 -9.97 21.45
N ASN A 32 23.39 -10.84 21.04
CA ASN A 32 23.40 -11.46 19.73
C ASN A 32 22.14 -12.31 19.51
N ARG A 33 21.79 -13.15 20.50
CA ARG A 33 20.56 -13.95 20.44
C ARG A 33 19.32 -13.08 20.33
N ARG A 34 19.24 -11.99 21.12
CA ARG A 34 18.11 -11.05 21.07
C ARG A 34 17.97 -10.38 19.70
N CYS A 35 19.07 -9.95 19.08
CA CYS A 35 19.05 -9.38 17.74
C CYS A 35 18.60 -10.41 16.70
N PHE A 36 19.06 -11.66 16.82
CA PHE A 36 18.66 -12.73 15.93
C PHE A 36 17.17 -13.08 16.04
N VAL A 37 16.62 -13.12 17.27
CA VAL A 37 15.16 -13.31 17.47
C VAL A 37 14.34 -12.24 16.74
N LYS A 38 14.81 -10.98 16.68
CA LYS A 38 14.11 -9.93 15.90
C LYS A 38 14.09 -10.25 14.41
N VAL A 39 15.19 -10.77 13.86
CA VAL A 39 15.27 -11.19 12.46
C VAL A 39 14.33 -12.36 12.19
N LEU A 40 14.30 -13.37 13.08
CA LEU A 40 13.39 -14.52 12.95
C LEU A 40 11.92 -14.11 12.97
N LYS A 41 11.55 -13.20 13.87
CA LYS A 41 10.19 -12.62 13.92
C LYS A 41 9.84 -11.88 12.64
N PHE A 42 10.75 -11.04 12.14
CA PHE A 42 10.55 -10.37 10.87
C PHE A 42 10.34 -11.38 9.73
N CYS A 43 11.13 -12.44 9.67
CA CYS A 43 10.98 -13.49 8.66
C CYS A 43 9.64 -14.25 8.81
N ALA A 44 9.17 -14.51 10.04
CA ALA A 44 7.88 -15.13 10.29
C ALA A 44 6.70 -14.21 9.90
N GLU A 45 6.75 -12.94 10.29
CA GLU A 45 5.75 -11.91 9.95
C GLU A 45 5.62 -11.73 8.42
N ASN A 46 6.72 -11.84 7.69
CA ASN A 46 6.76 -11.73 6.23
C ASN A 46 6.62 -13.07 5.50
N TRP A 47 6.21 -14.14 6.20
CA TRP A 47 6.02 -15.47 5.63
C TRP A 47 7.26 -16.04 4.92
N ILE A 48 8.47 -15.59 5.24
CA ILE A 48 9.72 -16.15 4.71
C ILE A 48 9.97 -17.54 5.33
N LEU A 49 9.60 -17.69 6.59
CA LEU A 49 9.61 -18.92 7.36
C LEU A 49 8.29 -19.03 8.13
N LYS A 50 7.90 -20.26 8.46
CA LYS A 50 6.72 -20.55 9.29
C LYS A 50 7.17 -21.35 10.51
N ILE A 51 6.62 -21.04 11.69
CA ILE A 51 6.91 -21.77 12.92
C ILE A 51 5.94 -22.95 12.99
N ASP A 52 6.47 -24.17 13.00
CA ASP A 52 5.68 -25.39 13.16
C ASP A 52 5.64 -25.85 14.63
N ASP A 53 6.74 -25.70 15.37
CA ASP A 53 6.81 -26.04 16.79
C ASP A 53 7.87 -25.21 17.54
N GLY A 54 7.64 -24.94 18.82
CA GLY A 54 8.52 -24.16 19.69
C GLY A 54 8.18 -22.65 19.73
N ASN A 55 9.08 -21.89 20.36
CA ASN A 55 8.95 -20.44 20.49
C ASN A 55 10.34 -19.79 20.48
N GLU A 56 10.61 -19.00 19.45
CA GLU A 56 11.88 -18.32 19.21
C GLU A 56 12.22 -17.27 20.25
N GLU A 57 11.23 -16.72 20.98
CA GLU A 57 11.52 -15.78 22.07
C GLU A 57 12.38 -16.41 23.17
N ASN A 58 12.25 -17.73 23.38
CA ASN A 58 13.01 -18.45 24.40
C ASN A 58 14.50 -18.51 24.05
N PHE A 59 14.87 -18.45 22.76
CA PHE A 59 16.27 -18.44 22.33
C PHE A 59 17.05 -17.25 22.90
N SER A 60 16.41 -16.10 23.07
CA SER A 60 17.06 -14.95 23.71
C SER A 60 17.58 -15.30 25.11
N LYS A 61 16.78 -16.03 25.90
CA LYS A 61 17.08 -16.41 27.29
C LYS A 61 18.02 -17.61 27.36
N ASP A 62 17.82 -18.60 26.49
CA ASP A 62 18.58 -19.85 26.47
C ASP A 62 19.00 -20.20 25.04
N GLY A 63 20.31 -20.17 24.77
CA GLY A 63 20.88 -20.48 23.46
C GLY A 63 20.78 -21.96 23.05
N SER A 64 20.30 -22.84 23.93
CA SER A 64 19.99 -24.24 23.62
C SER A 64 18.52 -24.46 23.22
N THR A 65 17.71 -23.39 23.18
CA THR A 65 16.33 -23.45 22.72
C THR A 65 16.27 -23.92 21.27
N GLU A 66 15.47 -24.95 21.00
CA GLU A 66 15.15 -25.38 19.65
C GLU A 66 13.75 -24.92 19.22
N VAL A 67 13.64 -24.60 17.94
CA VAL A 67 12.39 -24.21 17.27
C VAL A 67 12.39 -24.87 15.90
N LEU A 68 11.27 -25.45 15.52
CA LEU A 68 11.07 -26.08 14.22
C LEU A 68 10.43 -25.06 13.27
N TYR A 69 11.12 -24.79 12.17
CA TYR A 69 10.64 -23.91 11.12
C TYR A 69 10.38 -24.68 9.83
N GLU A 70 9.49 -24.14 9.01
CA GLU A 70 9.20 -24.57 7.65
C GLU A 70 9.62 -23.46 6.66
N ASN A 71 10.31 -23.82 5.58
CA ASN A 71 10.59 -22.91 4.49
C ASN A 71 9.35 -22.76 3.59
N THR A 72 8.73 -21.59 3.58
CA THR A 72 7.53 -21.34 2.77
C THR A 72 7.79 -21.22 1.26
N GLY A 73 9.07 -21.13 0.85
CA GLY A 73 9.48 -20.82 -0.51
C GLY A 73 9.44 -19.33 -0.87
N VAL A 74 8.86 -18.48 0.00
CA VAL A 74 8.83 -17.01 -0.17
C VAL A 74 10.25 -16.43 -0.12
N SER A 75 11.16 -17.08 0.61
CA SER A 75 12.59 -16.74 0.66
C SER A 75 13.24 -16.56 -0.71
N ARG A 76 12.78 -17.27 -1.76
CA ARG A 76 13.28 -17.12 -3.15
C ARG A 76 12.91 -15.79 -3.82
N TYR A 77 11.92 -15.10 -3.26
CA TYR A 77 11.45 -13.80 -3.72
C TYR A 77 12.00 -12.66 -2.83
N PHE A 78 12.56 -13.01 -1.67
CA PHE A 78 13.25 -12.08 -0.79
C PHE A 78 14.68 -11.85 -1.28
N MET A 79 14.94 -10.64 -1.81
CA MET A 79 16.27 -10.19 -2.28
C MET A 79 16.92 -11.13 -3.32
N ARG A 80 16.33 -11.21 -4.52
CA ARG A 80 16.73 -12.16 -5.57
C ARG A 80 18.18 -12.10 -6.00
N ASN A 81 18.74 -10.90 -6.19
CA ASN A 81 20.12 -10.57 -6.55
C ASN A 81 20.19 -9.06 -6.75
N PHE A 82 21.21 -8.40 -6.23
CA PHE A 82 21.56 -7.04 -6.66
C PHE A 82 22.51 -7.14 -7.84
N THR A 83 22.27 -6.32 -8.86
CA THR A 83 23.15 -6.21 -10.04
C THR A 83 24.46 -5.49 -9.71
N VAL A 84 24.54 -4.89 -8.52
CA VAL A 84 25.67 -4.13 -7.99
C VAL A 84 25.89 -4.47 -6.52
N ASP A 85 27.08 -4.15 -6.00
CA ASP A 85 27.36 -4.24 -4.58
C ASP A 85 26.61 -3.12 -3.83
N ILE A 86 25.67 -3.50 -2.96
CA ILE A 86 24.86 -2.58 -2.16
C ILE A 86 25.40 -2.36 -0.76
N SER A 87 26.56 -2.93 -0.41
CA SER A 87 27.12 -2.86 0.95
C SER A 87 27.42 -1.42 1.41
N GLY A 88 27.59 -0.49 0.45
CA GLY A 88 27.82 0.93 0.72
C GLY A 88 26.55 1.78 0.80
N PHE A 89 25.36 1.21 0.62
CA PHE A 89 24.12 1.98 0.54
C PHE A 89 23.66 2.36 1.95
N SER A 90 23.31 3.62 2.11
CA SER A 90 23.00 4.23 3.40
C SER A 90 21.63 4.91 3.41
N GLU A 91 21.10 5.27 2.24
CA GLU A 91 19.81 5.91 2.07
C GLU A 91 19.01 5.30 0.90
N LEU A 92 17.70 5.55 0.86
CA LEU A 92 16.80 4.98 -0.14
C LEU A 92 17.17 5.43 -1.56
N SER A 93 17.63 6.67 -1.71
CA SER A 93 18.12 7.28 -2.96
C SER A 93 19.29 6.50 -3.58
N ASP A 94 20.12 5.83 -2.77
CA ASP A 94 21.21 5.00 -3.28
C ASP A 94 20.66 3.85 -4.15
N PHE A 95 19.52 3.27 -3.75
CA PHE A 95 18.83 2.23 -4.54
C PHE A 95 18.13 2.77 -5.78
N GLU A 96 17.67 4.03 -5.75
CA GLU A 96 16.99 4.66 -6.90
C GLU A 96 17.96 4.99 -8.03
N SER A 97 19.19 5.39 -7.68
CA SER A 97 20.22 5.78 -8.66
C SER A 97 20.85 4.59 -9.41
N GLU A 98 20.97 3.43 -8.75
CA GLU A 98 21.75 2.29 -9.22
C GLU A 98 20.92 1.15 -9.82
N GLU A 99 19.57 1.15 -9.71
CA GLU A 99 18.74 0.16 -10.43
C GLU A 99 18.96 0.18 -11.96
N TRP A 100 19.62 1.22 -12.49
CA TRP A 100 19.71 1.54 -13.92
C TRP A 100 21.12 1.82 -14.45
N ILE A 101 22.17 1.79 -13.61
CA ILE A 101 23.53 2.14 -14.06
C ILE A 101 24.07 1.09 -15.04
N GLY A 102 24.20 1.51 -16.31
CA GLY A 102 24.75 0.71 -17.41
C GLY A 102 23.73 0.24 -18.45
N MET A 103 22.44 0.53 -18.27
CA MET A 103 21.41 0.24 -19.28
C MET A 103 20.63 1.51 -19.63
N ASP A 104 20.65 1.86 -20.91
CA ASP A 104 19.84 2.94 -21.48
C ASP A 104 18.37 2.78 -21.03
N GLU A 105 17.89 3.72 -20.19
CA GLU A 105 16.56 3.70 -19.56
C GLU A 105 15.42 3.63 -20.59
N ASP A 106 15.71 3.96 -21.85
CA ASP A 106 14.80 3.88 -22.99
C ASP A 106 14.76 2.49 -23.67
N ARG A 107 15.53 1.51 -23.19
CA ARG A 107 15.35 0.12 -23.61
C ARG A 107 13.96 -0.34 -23.20
N GLY A 108 13.16 -0.78 -24.18
CA GLY A 108 11.74 -1.10 -23.99
C GLY A 108 11.40 -2.10 -22.89
N ILE A 109 12.36 -2.90 -22.40
CA ILE A 109 12.18 -3.80 -21.26
C ILE A 109 12.15 -3.04 -19.93
N ILE A 110 13.05 -2.07 -19.73
CA ILE A 110 13.19 -1.27 -18.51
C ILE A 110 11.93 -0.44 -18.28
N ARG A 111 11.56 0.34 -19.30
CA ARG A 111 10.34 1.15 -19.27
C ARG A 111 9.11 0.27 -19.00
N ARG A 112 9.02 -0.90 -19.62
CA ARG A 112 7.92 -1.85 -19.38
C ARG A 112 7.90 -2.29 -17.91
N GLN A 113 9.02 -2.70 -17.33
CA GLN A 113 9.08 -3.11 -15.93
C GLN A 113 8.68 -1.98 -14.97
N ARG A 114 9.20 -0.76 -15.18
CA ARG A 114 8.86 0.42 -14.39
C ARG A 114 7.36 0.75 -14.46
N VAL A 115 6.79 0.77 -15.67
CA VAL A 115 5.34 0.99 -15.88
C VAL A 115 4.51 -0.07 -15.15
N TYR A 116 4.87 -1.34 -15.26
CA TYR A 116 4.12 -2.43 -14.62
C TYR A 116 4.19 -2.34 -13.10
N ARG A 117 5.39 -2.11 -12.53
CA ARG A 117 5.55 -1.90 -11.09
C ARG A 117 4.70 -0.74 -10.61
N LYS A 118 4.73 0.40 -11.32
CA LYS A 118 3.93 1.59 -10.95
C LYS A 118 2.44 1.30 -10.98
N LEU A 119 1.94 0.57 -11.98
CA LEU A 119 0.53 0.16 -12.06
C LEU A 119 0.11 -0.79 -10.93
N PHE A 120 1.01 -1.64 -10.45
CA PHE A 120 0.72 -2.59 -9.36
C PHE A 120 0.90 -2.01 -7.96
N MET A 121 1.82 -1.06 -7.78
CA MET A 121 2.29 -0.61 -6.47
C MET A 121 1.77 0.77 -6.07
N THR A 122 1.01 1.45 -6.92
CA THR A 122 0.45 2.78 -6.64
C THR A 122 -1.06 2.78 -6.87
N MET A 123 -1.79 3.67 -6.19
CA MET A 123 -3.23 3.77 -6.39
C MET A 123 -3.63 4.26 -7.78
N GLY A 124 -2.73 4.96 -8.46
CA GLY A 124 -2.95 5.44 -9.81
C GLY A 124 -1.68 6.05 -10.37
N MET A 125 -1.47 5.87 -11.66
CA MET A 125 -0.38 6.53 -12.37
C MET A 125 -0.90 7.83 -12.98
N TYR A 126 -0.42 8.95 -12.44
CA TYR A 126 -0.78 10.29 -12.89
C TYR A 126 0.24 10.83 -13.88
N ARG A 127 -0.24 11.59 -14.87
CA ARG A 127 0.58 12.25 -15.89
C ARG A 127 1.17 13.54 -15.32
N THR A 128 2.47 13.55 -15.12
CA THR A 128 3.27 14.70 -14.69
C THR A 128 4.42 14.91 -15.69
N GLN A 129 5.26 15.93 -15.48
CA GLN A 129 6.44 16.13 -16.32
C GLN A 129 7.39 14.92 -16.27
N GLU A 130 7.54 14.30 -15.10
CA GLU A 130 8.42 13.14 -14.88
C GLU A 130 7.86 11.85 -15.47
N THR A 131 6.53 11.66 -15.44
CA THR A 131 5.89 10.42 -15.90
C THR A 131 5.37 10.49 -17.33
N GLU A 132 5.59 11.60 -18.05
CA GLU A 132 5.05 11.87 -19.39
C GLU A 132 5.36 10.74 -20.39
N GLU A 133 6.61 10.28 -20.43
CA GLU A 133 7.05 9.23 -21.37
C GLU A 133 6.49 7.85 -21.03
N ASP A 134 6.37 7.54 -19.74
CA ASP A 134 5.75 6.31 -19.26
C ASP A 134 4.24 6.34 -19.53
N PHE A 135 3.60 7.49 -19.39
CA PHE A 135 2.18 7.65 -19.66
C PHE A 135 1.86 7.55 -21.16
N LYS A 136 2.73 8.09 -22.02
CA LYS A 136 2.67 7.85 -23.48
C LYS A 136 2.81 6.37 -23.80
N TYR A 137 3.70 5.65 -23.12
CA TYR A 137 3.85 4.21 -23.26
C TYR A 137 2.55 3.47 -22.89
N ILE A 138 1.93 3.80 -21.75
CA ILE A 138 0.65 3.20 -21.35
C ILE A 138 -0.43 3.43 -22.40
N LYS A 139 -0.58 4.67 -22.90
CA LYS A 139 -1.57 4.98 -23.93
C LYS A 139 -1.33 4.19 -25.21
N LYS A 140 -0.08 4.07 -25.65
CA LYS A 140 0.29 3.37 -26.88
C LYS A 140 0.09 1.85 -26.77
N TYR A 141 0.45 1.27 -25.62
CA TYR A 141 0.47 -0.19 -25.42
C TYR A 141 -0.65 -0.70 -24.52
N LYS A 142 -1.71 0.09 -24.31
CA LYS A 142 -2.84 -0.24 -23.42
C LYS A 142 -3.35 -1.67 -23.60
N HIS A 143 -3.59 -2.11 -24.83
CA HIS A 143 -4.12 -3.45 -25.09
C HIS A 143 -3.14 -4.56 -24.73
N ILE A 144 -1.84 -4.35 -24.91
CA ILE A 144 -0.81 -5.32 -24.53
C ILE A 144 -0.73 -5.39 -23.00
N ILE A 145 -0.64 -4.23 -22.35
CA ILE A 145 -0.59 -4.15 -20.88
C ILE A 145 -1.84 -4.79 -20.27
N GLN A 146 -3.03 -4.46 -20.78
CA GLN A 146 -4.28 -5.08 -20.36
C GLN A 146 -4.21 -6.61 -20.47
N ASN A 147 -3.86 -7.15 -21.64
CA ASN A 147 -3.82 -8.59 -21.87
C ASN A 147 -2.81 -9.29 -20.96
N ASP A 148 -1.64 -8.68 -20.78
CA ASP A 148 -0.58 -9.22 -19.93
C ASP A 148 -1.01 -9.24 -18.45
N LEU A 149 -1.63 -8.16 -17.97
CA LEU A 149 -2.09 -8.05 -16.58
C LEU A 149 -3.31 -8.95 -16.31
N SER A 150 -4.30 -8.96 -17.21
CA SER A 150 -5.49 -9.81 -17.05
C SER A 150 -5.18 -11.30 -17.15
N GLY A 151 -4.06 -11.66 -17.78
CA GLY A 151 -3.56 -13.04 -17.79
C GLY A 151 -2.96 -13.49 -16.46
N LEU A 152 -2.64 -12.56 -15.56
CA LEU A 152 -2.05 -12.83 -14.24
C LEU A 152 -3.06 -12.67 -13.11
N ILE A 153 -3.90 -11.64 -13.17
CA ILE A 153 -4.90 -11.31 -12.16
C ILE A 153 -6.20 -10.82 -12.82
N ASP A 154 -7.34 -11.00 -12.17
CA ASP A 154 -8.62 -10.54 -12.72
C ASP A 154 -8.79 -9.03 -12.56
N CYS A 155 -8.35 -8.27 -13.57
CA CYS A 155 -8.30 -6.82 -13.55
C CYS A 155 -8.52 -6.16 -14.92
N ASP A 156 -8.89 -4.88 -14.86
CA ASP A 156 -9.09 -4.00 -16.01
C ASP A 156 -8.20 -2.74 -15.88
N LEU A 157 -7.46 -2.41 -16.94
CA LEU A 157 -6.65 -1.22 -17.07
C LEU A 157 -7.50 -0.06 -17.62
N HIS A 158 -7.84 0.87 -16.72
CA HIS A 158 -8.52 2.10 -17.05
C HIS A 158 -7.51 3.21 -17.36
N VAL A 159 -7.55 3.76 -18.58
CA VAL A 159 -6.67 4.86 -19.00
C VAL A 159 -7.52 6.07 -19.35
N HIS A 160 -7.32 7.17 -18.63
CA HIS A 160 -7.99 8.45 -18.77
C HIS A 160 -7.08 9.49 -19.42
N LYS A 161 -7.48 10.77 -19.40
CA LYS A 161 -6.74 11.85 -20.05
C LYS A 161 -5.39 12.05 -19.36
N ASN A 162 -5.37 12.15 -18.03
CA ASN A 162 -4.17 12.39 -17.23
C ASN A 162 -3.94 11.37 -16.09
N SER A 163 -4.73 10.30 -16.03
CA SER A 163 -4.58 9.23 -15.04
C SER A 163 -4.74 7.83 -15.67
N ALA A 164 -4.14 6.82 -15.04
CA ALA A 164 -4.35 5.42 -15.35
C ALA A 164 -4.47 4.61 -14.04
N PHE A 165 -5.38 3.64 -14.03
CA PHE A 165 -5.71 2.83 -12.86
C PHE A 165 -5.78 1.36 -13.24
N LEU A 166 -5.24 0.51 -12.37
CA LEU A 166 -5.46 -0.92 -12.42
C LEU A 166 -6.65 -1.26 -11.51
N VAL A 167 -7.79 -1.60 -12.10
CA VAL A 167 -9.03 -1.88 -11.37
C VAL A 167 -9.18 -3.38 -11.23
N LEU A 168 -9.19 -3.86 -9.99
CA LEU A 168 -9.41 -5.27 -9.68
C LEU A 168 -10.91 -5.60 -9.76
N LYS A 169 -11.25 -6.82 -10.16
CA LYS A 169 -12.63 -7.33 -10.08
C LYS A 169 -12.96 -7.78 -8.65
N GLU A 170 -14.25 -7.96 -8.39
CA GLU A 170 -14.81 -8.15 -7.03
C GLU A 170 -14.10 -9.23 -6.20
N ASP A 171 -13.72 -10.35 -6.82
CA ASP A 171 -13.09 -11.48 -6.13
C ASP A 171 -11.55 -11.43 -6.14
N CYS A 172 -10.94 -10.41 -6.76
CA CYS A 172 -9.49 -10.29 -6.86
C CYS A 172 -8.96 -9.34 -5.79
N ARG A 173 -8.16 -9.88 -4.88
CA ARG A 173 -7.39 -9.08 -3.90
C ARG A 173 -5.92 -9.36 -4.07
N MET A 174 -5.16 -8.30 -4.31
CA MET A 174 -3.70 -8.37 -4.39
C MET A 174 -3.09 -7.21 -3.61
N GLY A 175 -2.38 -7.54 -2.52
CA GLY A 175 -1.83 -6.54 -1.61
C GLY A 175 -2.89 -5.65 -0.97
N ARG A 176 -2.54 -4.40 -0.68
CA ARG A 176 -3.51 -3.37 -0.30
C ARG A 176 -4.19 -2.83 -1.55
N CYS A 177 -5.51 -2.75 -1.49
CA CYS A 177 -6.36 -2.22 -2.55
C CYS A 177 -7.35 -1.23 -1.96
N PHE A 178 -7.93 -0.35 -2.77
CA PHE A 178 -9.02 0.52 -2.34
C PHE A 178 -10.25 0.23 -3.22
N PRO A 179 -11.44 0.01 -2.64
CA PRO A 179 -11.76 0.03 -1.20
C PRO A 179 -11.25 -1.19 -0.41
N GLU A 180 -11.08 -1.02 0.90
CA GLU A 180 -10.79 -2.09 1.88
C GLU A 180 -12.01 -2.42 2.75
N GLU A 181 -12.00 -3.58 3.41
CA GLU A 181 -13.01 -3.98 4.40
C GLU A 181 -12.78 -3.32 5.77
N ASN A 182 -12.79 -1.99 5.81
CA ASN A 182 -12.69 -1.26 7.07
C ASN A 182 -13.44 0.08 7.00
N THR A 183 -13.79 0.61 8.18
CA THR A 183 -14.57 1.85 8.28
C THR A 183 -13.86 3.07 7.72
N LEU A 184 -12.52 3.14 7.77
CA LEU A 184 -11.80 4.31 7.23
C LEU A 184 -11.90 4.34 5.70
N SER A 185 -11.85 3.17 5.06
CA SER A 185 -12.14 3.01 3.63
C SER A 185 -13.56 3.44 3.29
N ASP A 186 -14.56 2.99 4.08
CA ASP A 186 -15.96 3.39 3.88
C ASP A 186 -16.15 4.91 4.00
N VAL A 187 -15.50 5.52 4.99
CA VAL A 187 -15.51 6.97 5.18
C VAL A 187 -14.85 7.68 3.99
N ALA A 188 -13.74 7.16 3.46
CA ALA A 188 -13.11 7.75 2.30
C ALA A 188 -13.99 7.71 1.05
N LEU A 189 -14.72 6.61 0.86
CA LEU A 189 -15.73 6.50 -0.19
C LEU A 189 -16.89 7.51 -0.02
N LEU A 190 -17.35 7.73 1.22
CA LEU A 190 -18.39 8.72 1.52
C LEU A 190 -17.87 10.16 1.31
N CYS A 191 -16.60 10.42 1.64
CA CYS A 191 -15.95 11.69 1.34
C CYS A 191 -15.86 11.93 -0.16
N SER A 192 -15.54 10.92 -0.96
CA SER A 192 -15.58 11.00 -2.44
C SER A 192 -16.96 11.44 -2.94
N THR A 193 -18.04 10.89 -2.39
CA THR A 193 -19.41 11.32 -2.72
C THR A 193 -19.64 12.80 -2.41
N LEU A 194 -19.22 13.28 -1.24
CA LEU A 194 -19.33 14.70 -0.88
C LEU A 194 -18.49 15.60 -1.79
N ILE A 195 -17.30 15.16 -2.20
CA ILE A 195 -16.45 15.89 -3.15
C ILE A 195 -17.15 16.03 -4.50
N HIS A 196 -17.81 14.97 -4.99
CA HIS A 196 -18.61 15.04 -6.23
C HIS A 196 -19.76 16.04 -6.08
N GLU A 197 -20.49 16.04 -4.96
CA GLU A 197 -21.56 17.02 -4.70
C GLU A 197 -21.02 18.47 -4.68
N MET A 198 -19.82 18.70 -4.13
CA MET A 198 -19.18 20.01 -4.13
C MET A 198 -18.70 20.45 -5.53
N LEU A 199 -18.26 19.50 -6.37
CA LEU A 199 -17.93 19.77 -7.77
C LEU A 199 -19.18 20.13 -8.58
N ASP A 200 -20.26 19.36 -8.42
CA ASP A 200 -21.53 19.57 -9.13
C ASP A 200 -22.20 20.90 -8.77
N SER A 201 -22.05 21.33 -7.51
CA SER A 201 -22.52 22.65 -7.04
C SER A 201 -21.56 23.80 -7.38
N GLY A 202 -20.35 23.50 -7.86
CA GLY A 202 -19.32 24.49 -8.19
C GLY A 202 -18.64 25.13 -6.98
N GLU A 203 -18.77 24.55 -5.78
CA GLU A 203 -18.06 25.00 -4.57
C GLU A 203 -16.55 24.80 -4.70
N ILE A 204 -16.14 23.73 -5.37
CA ILE A 204 -14.74 23.40 -5.68
C ILE A 204 -14.58 23.18 -7.18
N THR A 205 -13.33 23.21 -7.65
CA THR A 205 -13.01 22.98 -9.06
C THR A 205 -11.91 21.93 -9.17
N CYS A 206 -11.97 21.16 -10.26
CA CYS A 206 -10.95 20.17 -10.59
C CYS A 206 -9.97 20.75 -11.61
N SER A 207 -8.68 20.63 -11.32
CA SER A 207 -7.60 21.14 -12.17
C SER A 207 -7.44 20.31 -13.44
N ILE A 208 -6.68 20.83 -14.40
CA ILE A 208 -6.46 20.16 -15.70
C ILE A 208 -5.77 18.80 -15.51
N ASP A 209 -4.94 18.64 -14.49
CA ASP A 209 -4.26 17.40 -14.10
C ASP A 209 -5.15 16.45 -13.28
N GLU A 210 -6.45 16.71 -13.23
CA GLU A 210 -7.47 15.90 -12.54
C GLU A 210 -7.35 15.92 -11.01
N LYS A 211 -6.51 16.79 -10.44
CA LYS A 211 -6.37 16.99 -8.99
C LYS A 211 -7.31 18.09 -8.48
N ILE A 212 -7.70 17.99 -7.21
CA ILE A 212 -8.42 19.05 -6.50
C ILE A 212 -7.53 19.55 -5.38
N THR A 213 -7.30 20.85 -5.30
CA THR A 213 -6.56 21.47 -4.20
C THR A 213 -7.52 22.32 -3.41
N MET A 214 -7.56 22.14 -2.09
CA MET A 214 -8.37 22.95 -1.19
C MET A 214 -7.62 23.23 0.12
N PRO A 215 -7.94 24.33 0.82
CA PRO A 215 -7.35 24.62 2.13
C PRO A 215 -7.61 23.49 3.13
N ALA A 216 -6.63 23.22 4.00
CA ALA A 216 -6.74 22.18 5.02
C ALA A 216 -7.98 22.34 5.91
N GLN A 217 -8.37 23.58 6.23
CA GLN A 217 -9.58 23.84 7.01
C GLN A 217 -10.87 23.49 6.26
N GLN A 218 -10.89 23.65 4.93
CA GLN A 218 -12.03 23.24 4.10
C GLN A 218 -12.13 21.71 4.07
N PHE A 219 -10.99 21.02 3.97
CA PHE A 219 -10.95 19.56 4.02
C PHE A 219 -11.38 19.01 5.40
N GLU A 220 -10.93 19.61 6.51
CA GLU A 220 -11.41 19.23 7.84
C GLU A 220 -12.93 19.37 7.98
N LYS A 221 -13.50 20.45 7.42
CA LYS A 221 -14.95 20.66 7.39
C LYS A 221 -15.69 19.61 6.54
N LEU A 222 -15.07 19.13 5.45
CA LEU A 222 -15.60 18.01 4.67
C LEU A 222 -15.66 16.72 5.51
N LEU A 223 -14.60 16.42 6.28
CA LEU A 223 -14.56 15.26 7.18
C LEU A 223 -15.57 15.38 8.33
N GLU A 224 -15.74 16.59 8.89
CA GLU A 224 -16.78 16.90 9.87
C GLU A 224 -18.18 16.64 9.29
N THR A 225 -18.47 17.18 8.10
CA THR A 225 -19.74 16.98 7.39
C THR A 225 -20.00 15.50 7.13
N CYS A 226 -18.98 14.74 6.71
CA CYS A 226 -19.08 13.30 6.52
C CYS A 226 -19.45 12.60 7.84
N LYS A 227 -18.77 12.95 8.94
CA LYS A 227 -19.07 12.36 10.24
C LYS A 227 -20.49 12.69 10.70
N GLU A 228 -20.88 13.95 10.68
CA GLU A 228 -22.20 14.38 11.13
C GLU A 228 -23.32 13.69 10.35
N THR A 229 -23.13 13.55 9.04
CA THR A 229 -24.11 12.96 8.13
C THR A 229 -24.22 11.44 8.29
N TYR A 230 -23.09 10.75 8.46
CA TYR A 230 -23.01 9.30 8.31
C TYR A 230 -22.68 8.52 9.59
N GLN A 231 -22.39 9.21 10.70
CA GLN A 231 -21.98 8.57 11.96
C GLN A 231 -22.92 7.48 12.46
N ALA A 232 -24.23 7.55 12.16
CA ALA A 232 -25.17 6.52 12.57
C ALA A 232 -24.80 5.12 12.04
N GLY A 233 -24.15 5.05 10.87
CA GLY A 233 -23.65 3.81 10.26
C GLY A 233 -22.28 3.36 10.75
N PHE A 234 -21.54 4.22 11.46
CA PHE A 234 -20.19 3.90 11.90
C PHE A 234 -20.18 3.03 13.16
N PRO A 235 -19.18 2.15 13.34
CA PRO A 235 -18.93 1.48 14.59
C PRO A 235 -18.74 2.47 15.74
N LYS A 236 -19.09 2.03 16.97
CA LYS A 236 -19.03 2.84 18.20
C LYS A 236 -17.72 3.61 18.35
N LYS A 237 -16.58 2.96 18.07
CA LYS A 237 -15.24 3.55 18.09
C LYS A 237 -15.17 4.91 17.37
N TYR A 238 -15.68 5.00 16.15
CA TYR A 238 -15.58 6.22 15.32
C TYR A 238 -16.65 7.26 15.65
N ARG A 239 -17.79 6.82 16.19
CA ARG A 239 -18.86 7.72 16.68
C ARG A 239 -18.42 8.49 17.91
N GLU A 240 -17.72 7.83 18.82
CA GLU A 240 -17.28 8.41 20.10
C GLU A 240 -16.02 9.27 19.98
N MET A 241 -15.25 9.16 18.89
CA MET A 241 -14.15 10.08 18.60
C MET A 241 -14.64 11.52 18.58
N THR A 242 -13.80 12.46 18.98
CA THR A 242 -14.00 13.87 18.65
C THR A 242 -13.91 14.09 17.14
N ILE A 243 -14.35 15.26 16.66
CA ILE A 243 -14.20 15.63 15.24
C ILE A 243 -12.72 15.64 14.84
N ARG A 244 -11.86 16.18 15.71
CA ARG A 244 -10.41 16.25 15.48
C ARG A 244 -9.75 14.88 15.38
N GLU A 245 -10.07 13.97 16.31
CA GLU A 245 -9.54 12.60 16.27
C GLU A 245 -10.02 11.83 15.03
N PHE A 246 -11.29 12.02 14.66
CA PHE A 246 -11.84 11.40 13.46
C PHE A 246 -11.19 11.95 12.19
N ALA A 247 -11.09 13.28 12.06
CA ALA A 247 -10.45 13.92 10.92
C ALA A 247 -8.99 13.45 10.78
N SER A 248 -8.23 13.45 11.87
CA SER A 248 -6.85 12.98 11.87
C SER A 248 -6.74 11.51 11.44
N ALA A 249 -7.60 10.62 11.92
CA ALA A 249 -7.56 9.20 11.57
C ALA A 249 -7.91 8.95 10.10
N VAL A 250 -8.87 9.70 9.55
CA VAL A 250 -9.30 9.58 8.15
C VAL A 250 -8.25 10.18 7.21
N SER A 251 -7.72 11.36 7.53
CA SER A 251 -6.63 11.98 6.75
C SER A 251 -5.42 11.07 6.68
N GLN A 252 -4.95 10.56 7.83
CA GLN A 252 -3.81 9.63 7.88
C GLN A 252 -4.06 8.40 7.00
N TYR A 253 -5.26 7.81 7.08
CA TYR A 253 -5.62 6.68 6.23
C TYR A 253 -5.58 7.02 4.73
N MET A 254 -6.14 8.17 4.34
CA MET A 254 -6.14 8.61 2.94
C MET A 254 -4.73 8.93 2.43
N GLU A 255 -3.84 9.45 3.28
CA GLU A 255 -2.43 9.67 2.94
C GLU A 255 -1.68 8.35 2.76
N GLU A 256 -1.85 7.40 3.69
CA GLU A 256 -1.26 6.05 3.60
C GLU A 256 -1.72 5.29 2.35
N MET A 257 -2.94 5.56 1.89
CA MET A 257 -3.50 5.02 0.65
C MET A 257 -3.16 5.88 -0.58
N GLU A 258 -2.34 6.92 -0.47
CA GLU A 258 -2.02 7.85 -1.57
C GLU A 258 -3.26 8.49 -2.24
N LEU A 259 -4.39 8.59 -1.53
CA LEU A 259 -5.62 9.22 -2.02
C LEU A 259 -5.56 10.74 -1.89
N ILE A 260 -4.81 11.23 -0.91
CA ILE A 260 -4.52 12.64 -0.69
C ILE A 260 -3.02 12.87 -0.46
N GLU A 261 -2.60 14.11 -0.61
CA GLU A 261 -1.35 14.67 -0.06
C GLU A 261 -1.74 15.90 0.75
N ALA A 262 -1.39 15.97 2.03
CA ALA A 262 -1.67 17.14 2.86
C ALA A 262 -0.39 17.79 3.38
N ASP A 263 -0.43 19.11 3.49
CA ASP A 263 0.52 19.88 4.30
C ASP A 263 -0.23 20.75 5.32
N SER A 264 0.47 21.66 6.00
CA SER A 264 -0.14 22.53 7.01
C SER A 264 -1.18 23.51 6.47
N THR A 265 -1.21 23.73 5.16
CA THR A 265 -1.98 24.77 4.48
C THR A 265 -3.03 24.20 3.55
N ASP A 266 -2.65 23.24 2.70
CA ASP A 266 -3.46 22.73 1.62
C ASP A 266 -3.53 21.19 1.64
N VAL A 267 -4.64 20.68 1.11
CA VAL A 267 -4.84 19.26 0.83
C VAL A 267 -5.06 19.10 -0.66
N ILE A 268 -4.28 18.22 -1.26
CA ILE A 268 -4.38 17.81 -2.66
C ILE A 268 -5.07 16.45 -2.69
N ILE A 269 -6.26 16.42 -3.27
CA ILE A 269 -7.02 15.20 -3.51
C ILE A 269 -6.60 14.62 -4.87
N LYS A 270 -6.17 13.36 -4.87
CA LYS A 270 -5.70 12.67 -6.07
C LYS A 270 -6.87 12.08 -6.87
N PRO A 271 -6.72 11.92 -8.21
CA PRO A 271 -7.77 11.38 -9.06
C PRO A 271 -8.31 10.01 -8.64
N ALA A 272 -7.49 9.17 -7.97
CA ALA A 272 -7.95 7.87 -7.46
C ALA A 272 -9.15 7.98 -6.52
N LEU A 273 -9.20 9.00 -5.64
CA LEU A 273 -10.32 9.18 -4.72
C LEU A 273 -11.61 9.49 -5.47
N GLY A 274 -11.54 10.32 -6.51
CA GLY A 274 -12.69 10.68 -7.34
C GLY A 274 -13.18 9.58 -8.29
N LYS A 275 -12.41 8.49 -8.45
CA LYS A 275 -12.73 7.40 -9.40
C LYS A 275 -13.91 6.55 -8.95
N ILE A 276 -14.09 6.41 -7.64
CA ILE A 276 -15.14 5.59 -7.01
C ILE A 276 -15.76 6.36 -5.84
N SER A 277 -17.05 6.13 -5.61
CA SER A 277 -17.85 6.81 -4.58
C SER A 277 -18.69 5.80 -3.80
N GLY A 278 -18.92 6.07 -2.52
CA GLY A 278 -19.73 5.20 -1.66
C GLY A 278 -21.06 5.83 -1.30
N VAL A 279 -22.12 5.01 -1.27
CA VAL A 279 -23.44 5.43 -0.84
C VAL A 279 -24.03 4.35 0.05
N TYR A 280 -24.61 4.75 1.18
CA TYR A 280 -25.39 3.82 1.99
C TYR A 280 -26.67 3.40 1.26
N PRO A 281 -27.20 2.19 1.52
CA PRO A 281 -28.49 1.77 0.99
C PRO A 281 -29.62 2.76 1.31
N LYS A 282 -30.64 2.81 0.45
CA LYS A 282 -31.75 3.79 0.55
C LYS A 282 -32.47 3.78 1.91
N ASP A 283 -32.53 2.63 2.58
CA ASP A 283 -33.19 2.48 3.88
C ASP A 283 -32.40 3.08 5.06
N PHE A 284 -31.13 3.43 4.86
CA PHE A 284 -30.32 4.15 5.84
C PHE A 284 -30.90 5.53 6.14
N ALA A 285 -31.27 6.30 5.11
CA ALA A 285 -31.85 7.63 5.24
C ALA A 285 -33.17 7.62 6.04
N THR A 286 -34.00 6.60 5.84
CA THR A 286 -35.25 6.42 6.60
C THR A 286 -35.03 6.08 8.08
N LYS A 287 -33.92 5.42 8.43
CA LYS A 287 -33.57 5.09 9.82
C LYS A 287 -32.92 6.25 10.57
N THR A 288 -32.29 7.17 9.85
CA THR A 288 -31.60 8.35 10.42
C THR A 288 -32.43 9.64 10.34
N GLY A 289 -33.62 9.60 9.76
CA GLY A 289 -34.57 10.72 9.74
C GLY A 289 -34.41 11.70 8.57
N ARG A 290 -33.77 11.29 7.46
CA ARG A 290 -33.69 12.11 6.25
C ARG A 290 -34.89 11.82 5.35
N ASN A 291 -35.78 12.81 5.19
CA ASN A 291 -36.76 12.83 4.10
C ASN A 291 -36.00 12.86 2.78
N GLY A 292 -36.17 11.81 1.98
CA GLY A 292 -35.60 11.71 0.63
C GLY A 292 -36.05 12.88 -0.25
N GLY A 293 -35.07 13.61 -0.77
CA GLY A 293 -35.27 14.67 -1.74
C GLY A 293 -34.73 14.25 -3.10
N LYS A 294 -35.64 13.68 -3.91
CA LYS A 294 -35.77 13.72 -5.39
C LYS A 294 -34.59 13.32 -6.29
N ASP A 295 -34.76 12.14 -6.86
CA ASP A 295 -34.79 11.83 -8.31
C ASP A 295 -34.42 12.99 -9.26
N GLU A 296 -33.31 12.84 -9.99
CA GLU A 296 -33.23 12.59 -11.44
C GLU A 296 -31.87 11.98 -11.82
#